data_AF-A0A3M7EAJ0-F1
#
_entry.id   AF-A0A3M7EAJ0-F1
#
_cell.length_a   1.000
_cell.length_b   1.000
_cell.length_c   1.000
_cell.angle_alpha   90.00
_cell.angle_beta   90.00
_cell.angle_gamma   90.00
#
_symmetry.space_group_name_H-M   'P 1'
#
loop_
_entity.id
_entity.type
_entity.pdbx_description
1 polymer ?
#
loop_
_entity_poly.entity_id
_entity_poly.type
_entity_poly.pdbx_seq_one_letter_code
_entity_poly.pdbx_strand_id
1 'polypeptide(L)'
;MDNLKALQESIEKNIILNPKYHDPLVLVKAIRNGLVYGSKVRFPHALVMIFLFRSGTVQEKIKLIYKATRQHATNLAKFALLYKSSMLALKGVNGGKEQSVHSFMAGLFGSYWVFGHGKAGTSSVNQQICIYVFARVVLAFAKLAVQPPGDNSLVGSRYGGHGGKGLLGLNEEQLQRVRQNSWPVFASLSWACVMWLFRWYPETL
;
A
#
# COMPACT_ATOMS: atom_id res chain seq x y z
N MET A 1 -30.43 21.29 19.00
CA MET A 1 -29.85 20.23 18.14
C MET A 1 -30.17 20.47 16.65
N ASP A 2 -31.18 21.27 16.33
CA ASP A 2 -31.61 21.54 14.95
C ASP A 2 -30.66 22.45 14.16
N ASN A 3 -30.01 23.42 14.82
CA ASN A 3 -29.01 24.28 14.17
C ASN A 3 -27.76 23.51 13.70
N LEU A 4 -27.40 22.40 14.36
CA LEU A 4 -26.29 21.53 13.96
C LEU A 4 -26.65 20.70 12.72
N LYS A 5 -27.90 20.19 12.65
CA LYS A 5 -28.40 19.48 11.47
C LYS A 5 -28.53 20.40 10.26
N ALA A 6 -29.02 21.63 10.44
CA ALA A 6 -29.10 22.62 9.35
C ALA A 6 -27.72 23.07 8.84
N LEU A 7 -26.73 23.21 9.75
CA LEU A 7 -25.33 23.47 9.36
C LEU A 7 -24.74 22.27 8.61
N GLN A 8 -25.00 21.05 9.09
CA GLN A 8 -24.52 19.83 8.45
C GLN A 8 -25.13 19.66 7.05
N GLU A 9 -26.43 19.87 6.89
CA GLU A 9 -27.12 19.83 5.60
C GLU A 9 -26.64 20.94 4.65
N SER A 10 -26.39 22.16 5.15
CA SER A 10 -25.85 23.25 4.34
C SER A 10 -24.42 22.99 3.87
N ILE A 11 -23.58 22.38 4.72
CA ILE A 11 -22.23 21.94 4.37
C ILE A 11 -22.28 20.78 3.37
N GLU A 12 -23.19 19.82 3.58
CA GLU A 12 -23.38 18.68 2.67
C GLU A 12 -23.81 19.15 1.27
N LYS A 13 -24.77 20.09 1.19
CA LYS A 13 -25.34 20.56 -0.08
C LYS A 13 -24.42 21.53 -0.83
N ASN A 14 -23.73 22.45 -0.14
CA ASN A 14 -22.93 23.50 -0.78
C ASN A 14 -21.45 23.13 -0.98
N ILE A 15 -20.91 22.25 -0.14
CA ILE A 15 -19.47 21.90 -0.14
C ILE A 15 -19.27 20.45 -0.60
N ILE A 16 -20.03 19.49 -0.07
CA ILE A 16 -19.78 18.05 -0.32
C ILE A 16 -20.37 17.58 -1.67
N LEU A 17 -21.57 18.07 -2.03
CA LEU A 17 -22.28 17.68 -3.26
C LEU A 17 -21.95 18.55 -4.48
N ASN A 18 -21.15 19.61 -4.30
CA ASN A 18 -20.85 20.54 -5.38
C ASN A 18 -19.71 19.99 -6.25
N PRO A 19 -19.93 19.73 -7.56
CA PRO A 19 -18.94 19.11 -8.43
C PRO A 19 -17.62 19.91 -8.52
N LYS A 20 -17.65 21.22 -8.25
CA LYS A 20 -16.47 22.09 -8.22
C LYS A 20 -15.52 21.80 -7.05
N TYR A 21 -16.01 21.29 -5.92
CA TYR A 21 -15.19 20.98 -4.74
C TYR A 21 -14.87 19.49 -4.61
N HIS A 22 -15.38 18.64 -5.50
CA HIS A 22 -15.15 17.20 -5.45
C HIS A 22 -13.66 16.85 -5.50
N ASP A 23 -12.92 17.43 -6.44
CA ASP A 23 -11.49 17.18 -6.63
C ASP A 23 -10.64 17.59 -5.42
N PRO A 24 -10.71 18.84 -4.90
CA PRO A 24 -9.94 19.22 -3.73
C PRO A 24 -10.36 18.44 -2.47
N LEU A 25 -11.65 18.12 -2.29
CA LEU A 25 -12.09 17.30 -1.15
C LEU A 25 -11.57 15.86 -1.23
N VAL A 26 -11.48 15.29 -2.44
CA VAL A 26 -10.86 13.97 -2.66
C VAL A 26 -9.39 14.00 -2.28
N LEU A 27 -8.66 15.06 -2.64
CA LEU A 27 -7.24 15.21 -2.25
C LEU A 27 -7.07 15.33 -0.73
N VAL A 28 -7.88 16.18 -0.07
CA VAL A 28 -7.84 16.33 1.39
C VAL A 28 -8.19 15.01 2.09
N LYS A 29 -9.21 14.29 1.61
CA LYS A 29 -9.58 12.97 2.12
C LYS A 29 -8.45 11.96 1.93
N ALA A 30 -7.77 11.98 0.79
CA ALA A 30 -6.63 11.12 0.51
C ALA A 30 -5.46 11.39 1.46
N ILE A 31 -5.11 12.66 1.69
CA ILE A 31 -4.09 13.08 2.66
C ILE A 31 -4.48 12.59 4.07
N ARG A 32 -5.70 12.88 4.53
CA ARG A 32 -6.19 12.48 5.85
C ARG A 32 -6.11 10.97 6.03
N ASN A 33 -6.59 10.21 5.05
CA ASN A 33 -6.57 8.74 5.10
C ASN A 33 -5.12 8.21 5.14
N GLY A 34 -4.22 8.80 4.36
CA GLY A 34 -2.78 8.47 4.40
C GLY A 34 -2.15 8.74 5.77
N LEU A 35 -2.44 9.91 6.36
CA LEU A 35 -1.93 10.28 7.70
C LEU A 35 -2.46 9.34 8.79
N VAL A 36 -3.76 9.07 8.79
CA VAL A 36 -4.42 8.21 9.80
C VAL A 36 -3.94 6.78 9.69
N TYR A 37 -3.94 6.22 8.48
CA TYR A 37 -3.52 4.84 8.27
C TYR A 37 -2.03 4.64 8.57
N GLY A 38 -1.18 5.54 8.06
CA GLY A 38 0.26 5.49 8.32
C GLY A 38 0.58 5.57 9.82
N SER A 39 -0.10 6.46 10.54
CA SER A 39 0.06 6.57 11.98
C SER A 39 -0.40 5.30 12.70
N LYS A 40 -1.59 4.78 12.37
CA LYS A 40 -2.17 3.58 13.01
C LYS A 40 -1.29 2.34 12.90
N VAL A 41 -0.63 2.14 11.76
CA VAL A 41 0.20 0.95 11.55
C VAL A 41 1.60 1.15 12.13
N ARG A 42 2.21 2.33 11.96
CA ARG A 42 3.62 2.54 12.35
C ARG A 42 3.79 2.86 13.82
N PHE A 43 2.85 3.56 14.45
CA PHE A 43 2.97 3.98 15.83
C PHE A 43 3.12 2.79 16.79
N PRO A 44 2.24 1.76 16.77
CA PRO A 44 2.37 0.61 17.67
C PRO A 44 3.66 -0.17 17.43
N HIS A 45 4.05 -0.34 16.16
CA HIS A 45 5.31 -1.00 15.80
C HIS A 45 6.53 -0.25 16.34
N ALA A 46 6.61 1.06 16.11
CA ALA A 46 7.72 1.88 16.60
C ALA A 46 7.74 1.92 18.14
N LEU A 47 6.58 1.97 18.78
CA LEU A 47 6.42 1.92 20.24
C LEU A 47 7.05 0.64 20.79
N VAL A 48 6.58 -0.53 20.34
CA VAL A 48 7.05 -1.83 20.82
C VAL A 48 8.56 -1.99 20.55
N MET A 49 9.01 -1.68 19.34
CA MET A 49 10.42 -1.85 18.97
C MET A 49 11.37 -0.96 19.78
N ILE A 50 11.01 0.31 20.01
CA ILE A 50 11.89 1.26 20.70
C ILE A 50 11.84 1.06 22.22
N PHE A 51 10.69 0.68 22.79
CA PHE A 51 10.61 0.43 24.23
C PHE A 51 11.33 -0.86 24.62
N LEU A 52 11.16 -1.95 23.87
CA LEU A 52 11.75 -3.26 24.18
C LEU A 52 13.23 -3.36 23.82
N PHE A 53 13.62 -2.93 22.61
CA PHE A 53 14.93 -3.25 22.07
C PHE A 53 15.92 -2.07 22.03
N ARG A 54 15.47 -0.85 22.35
CA ARG A 54 16.34 0.33 22.32
C ARG A 54 16.61 0.84 23.73
N SER A 55 17.89 1.06 24.03
CA SER A 55 18.34 1.73 25.26
C SER A 55 18.29 3.24 25.09
N GLY A 56 18.01 3.97 26.17
CA GLY A 56 17.94 5.44 26.18
C GLY A 56 16.89 5.97 27.14
N THR A 57 16.85 7.29 27.29
CA THR A 57 15.88 7.97 28.16
C THR A 57 14.47 7.88 27.58
N VAL A 58 13.44 7.99 28.44
CA VAL A 58 12.04 7.97 28.00
C VAL A 58 11.74 9.09 26.99
N GLN A 59 12.34 10.27 27.19
CA GLN A 59 12.19 11.42 26.29
C GLN A 59 12.75 11.13 24.89
N GLU A 60 13.95 10.53 24.81
CA GLU A 60 14.54 10.14 23.53
C GLU A 60 13.70 9.08 22.81
N LYS A 61 13.21 8.08 23.56
CA LYS A 61 12.34 7.04 23.02
C LYS A 61 11.07 7.63 22.40
N ILE A 62 10.38 8.52 23.11
CA ILE A 62 9.17 9.19 22.60
C ILE A 62 9.48 10.02 21.35
N LYS A 63 10.57 10.79 21.36
CA LYS A 63 11.00 11.60 20.21
C LYS A 63 11.29 10.73 18.98
N LEU A 64 11.92 9.58 19.17
CA LEU A 64 12.22 8.62 18.11
C LEU A 64 10.95 7.98 17.54
N ILE A 65 10.01 7.58 18.41
CA ILE A 65 8.71 7.02 18.00
C ILE A 65 7.93 8.05 17.18
N TYR A 66 7.86 9.30 17.68
CA TYR A 66 7.18 10.38 16.99
C TYR A 66 7.82 10.68 15.63
N LYS A 67 9.16 10.79 15.57
CA LYS A 67 9.89 11.04 14.32
C LYS A 67 9.64 9.93 13.30
N ALA A 68 9.73 8.66 13.70
CA ALA A 68 9.50 7.52 12.82
C ALA A 68 8.05 7.46 12.31
N THR A 69 7.09 7.69 13.20
CA THR A 69 5.65 7.69 12.88
C THR A 69 5.32 8.84 11.94
N ARG A 70 5.76 10.07 12.26
CA ARG A 70 5.54 11.26 11.43
C ARG A 70 6.16 11.10 10.05
N GLN A 71 7.39 10.57 9.96
CA GLN A 71 8.05 10.34 8.68
C GLN A 71 7.22 9.39 7.80
N HIS A 72 6.78 8.27 8.36
CA HIS A 72 5.99 7.28 7.63
C HIS A 72 4.62 7.84 7.21
N ALA A 73 3.89 8.46 8.14
CA ALA A 73 2.58 9.05 7.87
C ALA A 73 2.65 10.17 6.82
N THR A 74 3.69 11.02 6.88
CA THR A 74 3.89 12.11 5.91
C THR A 74 4.21 11.56 4.53
N ASN A 75 5.05 10.52 4.43
CA ASN A 75 5.35 9.89 3.15
C ASN A 75 4.09 9.29 2.54
N LEU A 76 3.27 8.57 3.33
CA LEU A 76 2.04 7.98 2.82
C LEU A 76 1.01 9.04 2.38
N ALA A 77 0.91 10.14 3.11
CA ALA A 77 0.06 11.26 2.75
C ALA A 77 0.52 11.95 1.45
N LYS A 78 1.83 12.18 1.28
CA LYS A 78 2.41 12.72 0.05
C LYS A 78 2.17 11.79 -1.14
N PHE A 79 2.33 10.49 -0.96
CA PHE A 79 2.03 9.51 -2.00
C PHE A 79 0.56 9.54 -2.39
N ALA A 80 -0.37 9.54 -1.42
CA ALA A 80 -1.80 9.59 -1.68
C ALA A 80 -2.20 10.87 -2.44
N LEU A 81 -1.60 12.01 -2.06
CA LEU A 81 -1.78 13.29 -2.74
C LEU A 81 -1.29 13.23 -4.18
N LEU A 82 -0.03 12.85 -4.40
CA LEU A 82 0.58 12.80 -5.73
C LEU A 82 -0.09 11.79 -6.65
N TYR A 83 -0.46 10.62 -6.13
CA TYR A 83 -1.19 9.61 -6.88
C TYR A 83 -2.56 10.15 -7.35
N LYS A 84 -3.34 10.72 -6.43
CA LYS A 84 -4.66 11.26 -6.76
C LYS A 84 -4.59 12.48 -7.67
N SER A 85 -3.64 13.39 -7.46
CA SER A 85 -3.46 14.54 -8.34
C SER A 85 -3.05 14.10 -9.76
N SER A 86 -2.14 13.13 -9.87
CA SER A 86 -1.73 12.59 -11.17
C SER A 86 -2.87 11.85 -11.87
N MET A 87 -3.69 11.10 -11.14
CA MET A 87 -4.89 10.46 -11.67
C MET A 87 -5.91 11.46 -12.19
N LEU A 88 -6.18 12.54 -11.45
CA LEU A 88 -7.09 13.61 -11.87
C LEU A 88 -6.54 14.34 -13.11
N ALA A 89 -5.23 14.63 -13.14
CA ALA A 89 -4.58 15.24 -14.30
C ALA A 89 -4.68 14.36 -15.55
N LEU A 90 -4.34 13.06 -15.44
CA LEU A 90 -4.44 12.11 -16.55
C LEU A 90 -5.88 11.89 -17.01
N LYS A 91 -6.85 11.87 -16.08
CA LYS A 91 -8.28 11.82 -16.41
C LYS A 91 -8.72 13.07 -17.18
N GLY A 92 -8.26 14.25 -16.77
CA GLY A 92 -8.54 15.51 -17.46
C GLY A 92 -7.99 15.55 -18.88
N VAL A 93 -6.76 15.08 -19.08
CA VAL A 93 -6.12 15.00 -20.41
C VAL A 93 -6.81 13.98 -21.32
N ASN A 94 -7.34 12.89 -20.78
CA ASN A 94 -8.00 11.83 -21.54
C ASN A 94 -9.52 12.04 -21.73
N GLY A 95 -9.98 13.30 -21.77
CA GLY A 95 -11.39 13.62 -22.00
C GLY A 95 -12.36 13.10 -20.93
N GLY A 96 -11.90 12.95 -19.68
CA GLY A 96 -12.72 12.54 -18.54
C GLY A 96 -12.82 11.02 -18.33
N LYS A 97 -12.23 10.19 -19.20
CA LYS A 97 -12.30 8.73 -19.09
C LYS A 97 -11.08 8.17 -18.33
N GLU A 98 -11.35 7.37 -17.30
CA GLU A 98 -10.31 6.66 -16.56
C GLU A 98 -9.85 5.42 -17.33
N GLN A 99 -8.55 5.36 -17.67
CA GLN A 99 -7.93 4.18 -18.25
C GLN A 99 -7.08 3.44 -17.21
N SER A 100 -6.96 2.12 -17.36
CA SER A 100 -6.16 1.28 -16.45
C SER A 100 -4.68 1.70 -16.39
N VAL A 101 -4.14 2.16 -17.51
CA VAL A 101 -2.75 2.64 -17.65
C VAL A 101 -2.49 3.88 -16.78
N HIS A 102 -3.50 4.74 -16.56
CA HIS A 102 -3.34 5.93 -15.73
C HIS A 102 -2.96 5.57 -14.29
N SER A 103 -3.57 4.51 -13.73
CA SER A 103 -3.25 4.04 -12.39
C SER A 103 -1.80 3.56 -12.27
N PHE A 104 -1.29 2.90 -13.32
CA PHE A 104 0.10 2.47 -13.37
C PHE A 104 1.07 3.66 -13.46
N MET A 105 0.83 4.59 -14.38
CA MET A 105 1.69 5.77 -14.56
C MET A 105 1.67 6.70 -13.35
N ALA A 106 0.48 6.98 -12.78
CA ALA A 106 0.34 7.79 -11.58
C ALA A 106 1.03 7.11 -10.37
N GLY A 107 0.94 5.78 -10.27
CA GLY A 107 1.65 5.00 -9.27
C GLY A 107 3.16 5.09 -9.41
N LEU A 108 3.68 4.95 -10.63
CA LEU A 108 5.10 5.06 -10.95
C LEU A 108 5.64 6.45 -10.57
N PHE A 109 4.96 7.50 -11.03
CA PHE A 109 5.37 8.89 -10.78
C PHE A 109 5.34 9.22 -9.29
N GLY A 110 4.22 8.93 -8.61
CA GLY A 110 4.06 9.22 -7.18
C GLY A 110 5.04 8.44 -6.30
N SER A 111 5.32 7.17 -6.63
CA SER A 111 6.24 6.35 -5.84
C SER A 111 7.70 6.77 -6.03
N TYR A 112 8.11 7.13 -7.24
CA TYR A 112 9.46 7.64 -7.50
C TYR A 112 9.77 8.88 -6.66
N TRP A 113 8.88 9.86 -6.63
CA TRP A 113 9.12 11.11 -5.91
C TRP A 113 9.06 10.97 -4.39
N VAL A 114 8.23 10.06 -3.88
CA VAL A 114 7.99 9.90 -2.43
C VAL A 114 8.93 8.90 -1.78
N PHE A 115 9.22 7.80 -2.47
CA PHE A 115 9.98 6.69 -1.92
C PHE A 115 11.38 6.58 -2.53
N GLY A 116 11.59 7.00 -3.78
CA GLY A 116 12.86 6.86 -4.50
C GLY A 116 13.77 8.10 -4.45
N HIS A 117 13.21 9.31 -4.40
CA HIS A 117 13.99 10.53 -4.56
C HIS A 117 14.58 11.07 -3.24
N GLY A 118 15.84 11.54 -3.30
CA GLY A 118 16.52 12.23 -2.20
C GLY A 118 16.68 11.39 -0.92
N LYS A 119 16.60 12.06 0.25
CA LYS A 119 16.75 11.42 1.58
C LYS A 119 15.66 10.37 1.90
N ALA A 120 14.62 10.28 1.08
CA ALA A 120 13.58 9.25 1.21
C ALA A 120 14.06 7.88 0.66
N GLY A 121 14.92 7.84 -0.37
CA GLY A 121 15.41 6.59 -0.95
C GLY A 121 16.30 5.77 -0.02
N THR A 122 17.02 6.45 0.87
CA THR A 122 17.91 5.82 1.86
C THR A 122 17.23 5.56 3.21
N SER A 123 15.96 5.90 3.35
CA SER A 123 15.22 5.66 4.60
C SER A 123 14.91 4.18 4.75
N SER A 124 15.40 3.55 5.83
CA SER A 124 15.11 2.15 6.16
C SER A 124 13.60 1.87 6.25
N VAL A 125 12.80 2.87 6.64
CA VAL A 125 11.34 2.77 6.67
C VAL A 125 10.77 2.66 5.26
N ASN A 126 11.29 3.45 4.31
CA ASN A 126 10.81 3.40 2.92
C ASN A 126 11.25 2.10 2.24
N GLN A 127 12.48 1.65 2.49
CA GLN A 127 12.97 0.37 1.99
C GLN A 127 12.11 -0.81 2.46
N GLN A 128 11.74 -0.85 3.75
CA GLN A 128 10.82 -1.86 4.31
C GLN A 128 9.47 -1.89 3.57
N ILE A 129 8.90 -0.71 3.29
CA ILE A 129 7.63 -0.61 2.54
C ILE A 129 7.82 -1.10 1.10
N CYS A 130 8.89 -0.66 0.42
CA CYS A 130 9.15 -1.02 -0.98
C CYS A 130 9.34 -2.53 -1.14
N ILE A 131 10.15 -3.18 -0.28
CA ILE A 131 10.34 -4.64 -0.31
C ILE A 131 9.03 -5.38 -0.02
N TYR A 132 8.23 -4.91 0.95
CA TYR A 132 6.93 -5.51 1.22
C TYR A 132 5.97 -5.40 0.03
N VAL A 133 5.92 -4.23 -0.62
CA VAL A 133 5.11 -4.02 -1.83
C VAL A 133 5.61 -4.90 -2.98
N PHE A 134 6.94 -4.99 -3.18
CA PHE A 134 7.55 -5.86 -4.19
C PHE A 134 7.13 -7.32 -3.98
N ALA A 135 7.27 -7.86 -2.77
CA ALA A 135 6.84 -9.22 -2.45
C ALA A 135 5.35 -9.44 -2.75
N ARG A 136 4.49 -8.46 -2.44
CA ARG A 136 3.06 -8.54 -2.77
C ARG A 136 2.78 -8.49 -4.28
N VAL A 137 3.53 -7.71 -5.05
CA VAL A 137 3.39 -7.64 -6.51
C VAL A 137 3.84 -8.93 -7.17
N VAL A 138 4.99 -9.49 -6.78
CA VAL A 138 5.48 -10.78 -7.28
C VAL A 138 4.47 -11.89 -6.96
N LEU A 139 3.95 -11.94 -5.73
CA LEU A 139 2.92 -12.90 -5.36
C LEU A 139 1.62 -12.70 -6.15
N ALA A 140 1.23 -11.45 -6.44
CA ALA A 140 0.06 -11.16 -7.26
C ALA A 140 0.26 -11.62 -8.71
N PHE A 141 1.45 -11.41 -9.29
CA PHE A 141 1.77 -11.91 -10.63
C PHE A 141 1.79 -13.44 -10.68
N ALA A 142 2.35 -14.11 -9.67
CA ALA A 142 2.29 -15.56 -9.56
C ALA A 142 0.83 -16.06 -9.51
N LYS A 143 -0.03 -15.42 -8.70
CA LYS A 143 -1.46 -15.75 -8.64
C LYS A 143 -2.17 -15.51 -9.98
N LEU A 144 -1.88 -14.41 -10.66
CA LEU A 144 -2.46 -14.09 -11.97
C LEU A 144 -2.02 -15.07 -13.07
N ALA A 145 -0.79 -15.61 -12.99
CA ALA A 145 -0.28 -16.61 -13.92
C ALA A 145 -0.95 -17.98 -13.73
N VAL A 146 -1.25 -18.34 -12.48
CA VAL A 146 -1.84 -19.64 -12.10
C VAL A 146 -3.36 -19.65 -12.23
N GLN A 147 -4.06 -18.55 -11.95
CA GLN A 147 -5.53 -18.50 -11.98
C GLN A 147 -6.07 -18.49 -13.42
N PRO A 148 -7.06 -19.36 -13.75
CA PRO A 148 -7.69 -19.36 -15.06
C PRO A 148 -8.59 -18.13 -15.30
N PRO A 149 -8.85 -17.77 -16.57
CA PRO A 149 -9.75 -16.67 -16.91
C PRO A 149 -11.18 -16.98 -16.45
N GLY A 150 -11.86 -16.02 -15.81
CA GLY A 150 -13.24 -16.18 -15.34
C GLY A 150 -13.41 -16.88 -13.99
N ASP A 151 -12.34 -17.42 -13.39
CA ASP A 151 -12.41 -17.97 -12.02
C ASP A 151 -12.35 -16.84 -10.99
N ASN A 152 -13.53 -16.44 -10.49
CA ASN A 152 -13.72 -15.51 -9.38
C ASN A 152 -13.68 -16.21 -8.02
N SER A 153 -13.26 -17.49 -7.95
CA SER A 153 -13.19 -18.21 -6.69
C SER A 153 -12.21 -17.56 -5.71
N LEU A 154 -12.56 -17.66 -4.43
CA LEU A 154 -12.04 -16.91 -3.29
C LEU A 154 -10.53 -17.13 -3.04
N VAL A 155 -9.66 -16.52 -3.84
CA VAL A 155 -8.22 -16.50 -3.54
C VAL A 155 -7.91 -15.36 -2.57
N GLY A 156 -8.21 -15.58 -1.29
CA GLY A 156 -7.81 -14.70 -0.19
C GLY A 156 -8.87 -13.72 0.32
N SER A 157 -10.04 -14.23 0.70
CA SER A 157 -11.05 -13.54 1.53
C SER A 157 -11.67 -12.25 0.96
N ARG A 158 -11.62 -12.01 -0.36
CA ARG A 158 -12.39 -10.94 -1.01
C ARG A 158 -13.09 -11.45 -2.27
N TYR A 159 -14.40 -11.18 -2.36
CA TYR A 159 -15.19 -11.37 -3.58
C TYR A 159 -14.86 -10.27 -4.61
N GLY A 160 -14.73 -10.65 -5.88
CA GLY A 160 -14.60 -9.73 -7.03
C GLY A 160 -13.19 -9.63 -7.61
N GLY A 161 -13.08 -9.93 -8.92
CA GLY A 161 -11.86 -9.87 -9.72
C GLY A 161 -12.18 -10.05 -11.21
N HIS A 162 -11.20 -9.89 -12.10
CA HIS A 162 -11.37 -10.16 -13.54
C HIS A 162 -10.94 -11.60 -13.91
N GLY A 163 -10.73 -12.47 -12.92
CA GLY A 163 -10.00 -13.74 -13.09
C GLY A 163 -8.51 -13.54 -13.36
N GLY A 164 -7.73 -14.62 -13.35
CA GLY A 164 -6.33 -14.60 -13.78
C GLY A 164 -6.19 -14.68 -15.30
N LYS A 165 -4.95 -14.63 -15.80
CA LYS A 165 -4.67 -14.77 -17.24
C LYS A 165 -4.56 -16.23 -17.69
N GLY A 166 -4.54 -17.19 -16.76
CA GLY A 166 -4.47 -18.62 -17.07
C GLY A 166 -3.27 -19.02 -17.92
N LEU A 167 -2.14 -18.33 -17.76
CA LEU A 167 -0.95 -18.49 -18.61
C LEU A 167 -0.37 -19.90 -18.60
N LEU A 168 -0.62 -20.66 -17.55
CA LEU A 168 -0.11 -22.03 -17.38
C LEU A 168 -1.05 -23.12 -17.90
N GLY A 169 -2.27 -22.79 -18.34
CA GLY A 169 -3.21 -23.76 -18.91
C GLY A 169 -3.46 -25.00 -18.03
N LEU A 170 -3.45 -24.83 -16.71
CA LEU A 170 -3.50 -25.95 -15.75
C LEU A 170 -4.91 -26.57 -15.70
N ASN A 171 -4.97 -27.89 -15.64
CA ASN A 171 -6.20 -28.62 -15.34
C ASN A 171 -6.68 -28.31 -13.91
N GLU A 172 -7.98 -28.46 -13.63
CA GLU A 172 -8.57 -28.19 -12.31
C GLU A 172 -7.88 -28.96 -11.17
N GLU A 173 -7.52 -30.22 -11.39
CA GLU A 173 -6.83 -31.04 -10.40
C GLU A 173 -5.40 -30.51 -10.10
N GLN A 174 -4.68 -30.08 -11.14
CA GLN A 174 -3.35 -29.49 -10.99
C GLN A 174 -3.43 -28.13 -10.27
N LEU A 175 -4.45 -27.33 -10.59
CA LEU A 175 -4.71 -26.05 -9.95
C LEU A 175 -4.99 -26.22 -8.45
N GLN A 176 -5.78 -27.23 -8.07
CA GLN A 176 -6.05 -27.53 -6.66
C GLN A 176 -4.78 -27.96 -5.92
N ARG A 177 -3.96 -28.85 -6.51
CA ARG A 177 -2.67 -29.25 -5.93
C ARG A 177 -1.72 -28.06 -5.76
N VAL A 178 -1.64 -27.18 -6.76
CA VAL A 178 -0.87 -25.94 -6.67
C VAL A 178 -1.41 -25.06 -5.54
N ARG A 179 -2.73 -24.86 -5.43
CA ARG A 179 -3.32 -24.05 -4.34
C ARG A 179 -2.99 -24.60 -2.96
N GLN A 180 -3.04 -25.92 -2.77
CA GLN A 180 -2.76 -26.57 -1.49
C GLN A 180 -1.27 -26.51 -1.12
N ASN A 181 -0.37 -26.76 -2.08
CA ASN A 181 1.06 -26.89 -1.79
C ASN A 181 1.86 -25.58 -1.95
N SER A 182 1.31 -24.56 -2.62
CA SER A 182 2.05 -23.31 -2.88
C SER A 182 2.52 -22.62 -1.61
N TRP A 183 1.67 -22.55 -0.57
CA TRP A 183 2.02 -21.84 0.65
C TRP A 183 3.09 -22.56 1.47
N PRO A 184 2.97 -23.87 1.76
CA PRO A 184 4.04 -24.62 2.42
C PRO A 184 5.38 -24.54 1.68
N VAL A 185 5.39 -24.70 0.36
CA VAL A 185 6.62 -24.63 -0.45
C VAL A 185 7.22 -23.24 -0.45
N PHE A 186 6.41 -22.19 -0.60
CA PHE A 186 6.89 -20.81 -0.54
C PHE A 186 7.49 -20.49 0.83
N ALA A 187 6.83 -20.89 1.91
CA ALA A 187 7.29 -20.65 3.27
C ALA A 187 8.60 -21.40 3.57
N SER A 188 8.69 -22.68 3.21
CA SER A 188 9.88 -23.50 3.49
C SER A 188 11.10 -22.99 2.71
N LEU A 189 10.94 -22.69 1.42
CA LEU A 189 12.02 -22.15 0.59
C LEU A 189 12.47 -20.76 1.07
N SER A 190 11.53 -19.87 1.40
CA SER A 190 11.87 -18.53 1.88
C SER A 190 12.69 -18.59 3.17
N TRP A 191 12.28 -19.42 4.13
CA TRP A 191 13.02 -19.61 5.37
C TRP A 191 14.37 -20.30 5.16
N ALA A 192 14.43 -21.33 4.33
CA ALA A 192 15.69 -21.99 4.00
C ALA A 192 16.72 -21.00 3.43
N CYS A 193 16.29 -20.15 2.49
CA CYS A 193 17.14 -19.11 1.91
C CYS A 193 17.59 -18.07 2.95
N VAL A 194 16.67 -17.57 3.79
CA VAL A 194 17.02 -16.59 4.84
C VAL A 194 18.03 -17.17 5.83
N MET A 195 17.82 -18.41 6.29
CA MET A 195 18.74 -19.06 7.22
C MET A 195 20.12 -19.31 6.59
N TRP A 196 20.16 -19.68 5.31
CA TRP A 196 21.42 -19.86 4.58
C TRP A 196 22.17 -18.53 4.41
N LEU A 197 21.48 -17.47 3.99
CA LEU A 197 22.06 -16.12 3.86
C LEU A 197 22.53 -15.60 5.21
N PHE A 198 21.74 -15.76 6.28
CA PHE A 198 22.11 -15.33 7.61
C PHE A 198 23.38 -16.00 8.13
N ARG A 199 23.62 -17.27 7.74
CA ARG A 199 24.81 -18.02 8.15
C ARG A 199 26.06 -17.64 7.36
N TRP A 200 25.94 -17.44 6.05
CA TRP A 200 27.09 -17.31 5.13
C TRP A 200 27.35 -15.89 4.64
N TYR A 201 26.33 -15.02 4.64
CA TYR A 201 26.39 -13.62 4.17
C TYR A 201 25.57 -12.68 5.07
N PRO A 202 25.83 -12.65 6.40
CA PRO A 202 25.03 -11.89 7.35
C PRO A 202 24.94 -10.39 7.05
N GLU A 203 25.93 -9.82 6.35
CA GLU A 203 25.98 -8.43 5.92
C GLU A 203 24.95 -8.06 4.83
N THR A 204 24.33 -9.06 4.19
CA THR A 204 23.36 -8.85 3.10
C THR A 204 21.90 -8.74 3.57
N LEU A 205 21.62 -9.08 4.84
CA LEU A 205 20.28 -9.14 5.44
C LEU A 205 19.98 -8.00 6.42
#